data_AF-A0A6I7NVU4-F1
#
_entry.id   AF-A0A6I7NVU4-F1
#
_cell.length_a   1.000
_cell.length_b   1.000
_cell.length_c   1.000
_cell.angle_alpha   90.00
_cell.angle_beta   90.00
_cell.angle_gamma   90.00
#
_symmetry.space_group_name_H-M   'P 1'
#
loop_
_entity.id
_entity.type
_entity.pdbx_description
1 polymer ?
#
loop_
_entity_poly.entity_id
_entity_poly.type
_entity_poly.pdbx_seq_one_letter_code
_entity_poly.pdbx_strand_id
1 'polypeptide(L)'
;MIMKYFHECSLLLLIILFLHQPLTAQSADSDRIAAEIPQSEIELNIYFLAADEFLGRDTGTHELDIAARYIATWFQVNGIEMPEGQD
;
A
#
# COMPACT_ATOMS: atom_id res chain seq x y z
N MET A 1 -19.72 -36.46 38.69
CA MET A 1 -20.04 -36.63 37.25
C MET A 1 -20.33 -35.28 36.58
N ILE A 2 -21.12 -34.39 37.19
CA ILE A 2 -21.49 -33.05 36.66
C ILE A 2 -20.29 -32.10 36.42
N MET A 3 -19.28 -32.11 37.29
CA MET A 3 -18.08 -31.27 37.14
C MET A 3 -17.22 -31.59 35.89
N LYS A 4 -17.25 -32.84 35.39
CA LYS A 4 -16.52 -33.21 34.17
C LYS A 4 -17.13 -32.55 32.94
N TYR A 5 -18.45 -32.61 32.81
CA TYR A 5 -19.17 -31.98 31.70
C TYR A 5 -19.02 -30.46 31.67
N PHE A 6 -18.94 -29.82 32.85
CA PHE A 6 -18.70 -28.38 32.93
C PHE A 6 -17.32 -27.97 32.39
N HIS A 7 -16.28 -28.76 32.68
CA HIS A 7 -14.93 -28.52 32.18
C HIS A 7 -14.80 -28.81 30.68
N GLU A 8 -15.46 -29.85 30.18
CA GLU A 8 -15.48 -30.21 28.75
C GLU A 8 -16.19 -29.14 27.91
N CYS A 9 -17.34 -28.62 28.38
CA CYS A 9 -18.04 -27.51 27.74
C CYS A 9 -17.23 -26.20 27.76
N SER A 10 -16.53 -25.92 28.86
CA SER A 10 -15.65 -24.74 28.98
C SER A 10 -14.46 -24.81 28.00
N LEU A 11 -13.87 -26.00 27.83
CA LEU A 11 -12.80 -26.23 26.87
C LEU A 11 -13.29 -26.04 25.42
N LEU A 12 -14.49 -26.53 25.12
CA LEU A 12 -15.12 -26.38 23.80
C LEU A 12 -15.41 -24.91 23.46
N LEU A 13 -15.86 -24.12 24.44
CA LEU A 13 -16.09 -22.68 24.29
C LEU A 13 -14.79 -21.93 23.98
N LEU A 14 -13.70 -22.28 24.65
CA LEU A 14 -12.37 -21.68 24.41
C LEU A 14 -11.88 -21.99 23.00
N ILE A 15 -12.03 -23.23 22.52
CA ILE A 15 -11.62 -23.61 21.15
C ILE A 15 -12.39 -22.80 20.10
N ILE A 16 -13.69 -22.59 20.29
CA ILE A 16 -14.52 -21.78 19.39
C ILE A 16 -14.06 -20.32 19.39
N LEU A 17 -13.71 -19.75 20.55
CA LEU A 17 -13.18 -18.39 20.66
C LEU A 17 -11.84 -18.19 19.92
N PHE A 18 -10.95 -19.20 19.95
CA PHE A 18 -9.68 -19.16 19.24
C PHE A 18 -9.82 -19.31 17.72
N LEU A 19 -10.86 -19.99 17.24
CA LEU A 19 -11.11 -20.19 15.80
C LEU A 19 -11.65 -18.94 15.09
N HIS A 20 -12.11 -17.91 15.81
CA HIS A 20 -12.60 -16.66 15.23
C HIS A 20 -11.50 -15.65 14.85
N GLN A 21 -10.24 -15.88 15.23
CA GLN A 21 -9.16 -14.89 15.10
C GLN A 21 -8.56 -14.67 13.68
N PRO A 22 -8.57 -15.60 12.71
CA PRO A 22 -7.77 -15.42 11.50
C PRO A 22 -8.47 -14.71 10.32
N LEU A 23 -9.76 -14.34 10.44
CA LEU A 23 -10.52 -13.86 9.28
C LEU A 23 -10.41 -12.35 9.03
N THR A 24 -10.11 -11.55 10.05
CA THR A 24 -10.09 -10.07 9.95
C THR A 24 -8.70 -9.48 9.72
N ALA A 25 -7.64 -10.29 9.74
CA ALA A 25 -6.26 -9.82 9.60
C ALA A 25 -5.81 -9.60 8.15
N GLN A 26 -6.52 -10.19 7.17
CA GLN A 26 -6.05 -10.21 5.77
C GLN A 26 -6.58 -9.04 4.91
N SER A 27 -7.68 -8.39 5.31
CA SER A 27 -8.32 -7.34 4.49
C SER A 27 -8.02 -5.91 4.96
N ALA A 28 -7.42 -5.73 6.13
CA ALA A 28 -7.20 -4.40 6.70
C ALA A 28 -6.26 -3.53 5.85
N ASP A 29 -5.27 -4.14 5.18
CA ASP A 29 -4.30 -3.38 4.39
C ASP A 29 -4.83 -2.98 3.01
N SER A 30 -5.64 -3.80 2.34
CA SER A 30 -6.17 -3.46 1.02
C SER A 30 -7.13 -2.27 1.06
N ASP A 31 -8.03 -2.26 2.05
CA ASP A 31 -9.02 -1.20 2.21
C ASP A 31 -8.37 0.11 2.63
N ARG A 32 -7.30 0.01 3.43
CA ARG A 32 -6.48 1.16 3.83
C ARG A 32 -5.71 1.76 2.65
N ILE A 33 -5.05 0.92 1.85
CA ILE A 33 -4.32 1.38 0.65
C ILE A 33 -5.27 2.04 -0.35
N ALA A 34 -6.45 1.45 -0.57
CA ALA A 34 -7.46 2.00 -1.48
C ALA A 34 -8.02 3.36 -1.00
N ALA A 35 -8.06 3.60 0.31
CA ALA A 35 -8.46 4.88 0.89
C ALA A 35 -7.33 5.94 0.85
N GLU A 36 -6.07 5.51 0.91
CA GLU A 36 -4.89 6.38 0.94
C GLU A 36 -4.44 6.82 -0.47
N ILE A 37 -4.68 6.02 -1.52
CA ILE A 37 -4.23 6.30 -2.88
C ILE A 37 -5.43 6.58 -3.80
N PRO A 38 -5.83 7.85 -3.99
CA PRO A 38 -6.96 8.19 -4.84
C PRO A 38 -6.65 7.88 -6.32
N GLN A 39 -7.57 7.22 -7.02
CA GLN A 39 -7.44 6.89 -8.44
C GLN A 39 -7.08 8.11 -9.31
N SER A 40 -7.66 9.27 -9.01
CA SER A 40 -7.39 10.52 -9.73
C SER A 40 -5.93 10.97 -9.67
N GLU A 41 -5.22 10.66 -8.58
CA GLU A 41 -3.80 11.01 -8.45
C GLU A 41 -2.92 10.09 -9.30
N ILE A 42 -3.27 8.80 -9.34
CA ILE A 42 -2.61 7.83 -10.24
C ILE A 42 -2.80 8.26 -11.70
N GLU A 43 -4.03 8.57 -12.09
CA GLU A 43 -4.35 9.02 -13.45
C GLU A 43 -3.59 10.30 -13.83
N LEU A 44 -3.54 11.29 -12.93
CA LEU A 44 -2.80 12.53 -13.15
C LEU A 44 -1.32 12.26 -13.46
N ASN A 45 -0.66 11.45 -12.62
CA ASN A 45 0.76 11.12 -12.77
C ASN A 45 1.02 10.36 -14.08
N ILE A 46 0.17 9.39 -14.41
CA ILE A 46 0.30 8.59 -15.64
C ILE A 46 0.10 9.46 -16.87
N TYR A 47 -0.96 10.28 -16.92
CA TYR A 47 -1.24 11.13 -18.08
C TYR A 47 -0.15 12.18 -18.29
N PHE A 48 0.37 12.77 -17.21
CA PHE A 48 1.47 13.72 -17.31
C PHE A 48 2.73 13.07 -17.90
N LEU A 49 3.15 11.91 -17.38
CA LEU A 49 4.36 11.20 -17.85
C LEU A 49 4.21 10.56 -19.24
N ALA A 50 2.97 10.36 -19.69
CA ALA A 50 2.65 9.84 -21.02
C ALA A 50 2.29 10.95 -22.02
N ALA A 51 2.35 12.22 -21.61
CA ALA A 51 1.96 13.33 -22.45
C ALA A 51 2.89 13.46 -23.67
N ASP A 52 2.33 13.78 -24.82
CA ASP A 52 3.06 13.86 -26.10
C ASP A 52 4.17 14.93 -26.06
N GLU A 53 4.04 15.92 -25.17
CA GLU A 53 5.03 16.97 -24.90
C GLU A 53 6.38 16.42 -24.41
N PHE A 54 6.41 15.18 -23.89
CA PHE A 54 7.66 14.51 -23.53
C PHE A 54 8.39 13.90 -24.74
N LEU A 55 7.80 13.92 -25.94
CA LEU A 55 8.42 13.54 -27.23
C LEU A 55 9.08 12.14 -27.29
N GLY A 56 8.99 11.34 -26.22
CA GLY A 56 9.69 10.07 -26.06
C GLY A 56 10.33 9.92 -24.67
N ARG A 57 11.02 8.80 -24.45
CA ARG A 57 11.77 8.53 -23.21
C ARG A 57 13.16 7.97 -23.52
N ASP A 58 13.77 8.49 -24.57
CA ASP A 58 15.11 8.09 -24.95
C ASP A 58 16.11 8.61 -23.91
N THR A 59 17.06 7.77 -23.53
CA THR A 59 18.10 8.12 -22.55
C THR A 59 18.93 9.33 -23.00
N GLY A 60 19.12 10.29 -22.09
CA GLY A 60 19.92 11.49 -22.33
C GLY A 60 19.17 12.63 -23.04
N THR A 61 17.84 12.54 -23.16
CA THR A 61 16.99 13.60 -23.70
C THR A 61 16.57 14.60 -22.61
N HIS A 62 16.23 15.82 -23.01
CA HIS A 62 15.79 16.86 -22.07
C HIS A 62 14.50 16.48 -21.35
N GLU A 63 13.62 15.78 -22.04
CA GLU A 63 12.32 15.34 -21.58
C GLU A 63 12.46 14.26 -20.49
N LEU A 64 13.49 13.41 -20.58
CA LEU A 64 13.85 12.48 -19.50
C LEU A 64 14.24 13.22 -18.21
N ASP A 65 15.01 14.31 -18.31
CA ASP A 65 15.40 15.12 -17.14
C ASP A 65 14.17 15.79 -16.50
N ILE A 66 13.21 16.22 -17.31
CA ILE A 66 11.94 16.77 -16.81
C ILE A 66 11.15 15.69 -16.07
N ALA A 67 11.04 14.49 -16.64
CA ALA A 67 10.31 13.38 -16.03
C ALA A 67 10.97 12.94 -14.71
N ALA A 68 12.31 12.85 -14.69
CA ALA A 68 13.07 12.53 -13.49
C ALA A 68 12.85 13.57 -12.38
N ARG A 69 12.92 14.86 -12.71
CA ARG A 69 12.62 15.95 -11.77
C ARG A 69 11.19 15.93 -11.25
N TYR A 70 10.23 15.60 -12.11
CA TYR A 70 8.82 15.48 -11.71
C TYR A 70 8.65 14.37 -10.65
N ILE A 71 9.21 13.18 -10.91
CA ILE A 71 9.16 12.05 -9.96
C ILE A 71 9.87 12.41 -8.65
N ALA A 72 11.05 13.00 -8.72
CA ALA A 72 11.80 13.42 -7.52
C ALA A 72 11.01 14.43 -6.67
N THR A 73 10.33 15.38 -7.33
CA THR A 73 9.49 16.37 -6.66
C THR A 73 8.27 15.69 -6.03
N TRP A 74 7.64 14.75 -6.72
CA TRP A 74 6.51 13.99 -6.19
C TRP A 74 6.92 13.18 -4.94
N PHE A 75 8.10 12.56 -4.95
CA PHE A 75 8.67 11.89 -3.77
C PHE A 75 8.92 12.85 -2.61
N GLN A 76 9.52 14.02 -2.86
CA GLN A 76 9.77 15.01 -1.83
C GLN A 76 8.47 15.52 -1.19
N VAL A 77 7.45 15.82 -2.01
CA VAL A 77 6.13 16.28 -1.52
C VAL A 77 5.43 15.21 -0.68
N ASN A 78 5.62 13.93 -1.01
CA ASN A 78 5.09 12.80 -0.25
C ASN A 78 5.98 12.40 0.94
N GLY A 79 7.04 13.17 1.25
CA GLY A 79 7.90 12.92 2.40
C GLY A 79 8.76 11.66 2.29
N ILE A 80 9.02 11.19 1.07
CA ILE A 80 9.91 10.06 0.84
C ILE A 80 11.35 10.52 1.06
N GLU A 81 12.04 9.86 1.98
CA GLU A 81 13.46 10.10 2.24
C GLU A 81 14.33 9.50 1.15
N MET A 82 15.45 10.16 0.85
CA MET A 82 16.43 9.60 -0.06
C MET A 82 17.04 8.33 0.55
N PRO A 83 17.31 7.29 -0.26
CA PRO A 83 18.00 6.10 0.22
C PRO A 83 19.39 6.46 0.75
N GLU A 84 19.86 5.69 1.74
CA GLU A 84 21.19 5.91 2.34
C GLU A 84 22.29 5.98 1.26
N GLY A 85 23.12 7.02 1.33
CA GLY A 85 24.26 7.21 0.42
C GLY A 85 23.96 7.98 -0.87
N GLN A 86 22.78 8.59 -0.98
CA GLN A 86 22.48 9.60 -2.01
C GLN A 86 22.12 10.92 -1.32
N ASP A 87 23.02 11.91 -1.40
CA ASP A 87 22.87 13.28 -0.91
C ASP A 87 22.59 14.30 -2.03
#